data_AF-A0A4Q3UL58-F1
#
_entry.id   AF-A0A4Q3UL58-F1
#
_cell.length_a   1.000
_cell.length_b   1.000
_cell.length_c   1.000
_cell.angle_alpha   90.00
_cell.angle_beta   90.00
_cell.angle_gamma   90.00
#
_symmetry.space_group_name_H-M   'P 1'
#
loop_
_entity.id
_entity.type
_entity.pdbx_description
1 polymer ?
#
loop_
_entity_poly.entity_id
_entity_poly.type
_entity_poly.pdbx_seq_one_letter_code
_entity_poly.pdbx_strand_id
1 'polypeptide(L)'
;MKSLGCRRFGRLLNEASDREMTPRESAFLDRHRESCEPCRMEEEAATASLNLLRGAFFDADVAPSFDRRVVRRAQVAIVRDSFRYWSPAVLGGAVVAGLILAAVQAFTRPIAPGSTPGLATRPGVEPSLAFDTRQLHLGSTRSSQ
;
A
#
# COMPACT_ATOMS: atom_id res chain seq x y z
N MET A 1 -7.78 -45.67 11.67
CA MET A 1 -6.99 -44.80 12.57
C MET A 1 -6.64 -43.52 11.82
N LYS A 2 -6.97 -42.33 12.34
CA LYS A 2 -6.64 -41.05 11.67
C LYS A 2 -5.13 -40.80 11.75
N SER A 3 -4.47 -40.62 10.60
CA SER A 3 -3.04 -40.31 10.52
C SER A 3 -2.75 -38.92 11.11
N LEU A 4 -1.48 -38.64 11.42
CA LEU A 4 -1.06 -37.32 11.91
C LEU A 4 -1.43 -36.19 10.93
N GLY A 5 -1.41 -36.47 9.62
CA GLY A 5 -1.82 -35.54 8.57
C GLY A 5 -3.30 -35.17 8.68
N CYS A 6 -4.18 -36.16 8.85
CA CYS A 6 -5.63 -35.94 9.01
C CYS A 6 -5.96 -35.10 10.26
N ARG A 7 -5.23 -35.33 11.37
CA ARG A 7 -5.40 -34.54 12.60
C ARG A 7 -5.01 -33.08 12.39
N ARG A 8 -3.87 -32.85 11.72
CA ARG A 8 -3.42 -31.49 11.39
C ARG A 8 -4.40 -30.80 10.43
N PHE A 9 -4.92 -31.53 9.45
CA PHE A 9 -5.91 -31.02 8.50
C PHE A 9 -7.18 -30.54 9.21
N GLY A 10 -7.78 -31.37 10.07
CA GLY A 10 -8.96 -30.98 10.85
C GLY A 10 -8.70 -29.78 11.77
N ARG A 11 -7.51 -29.69 12.38
CA ARG A 11 -7.14 -28.52 13.20
C ARG A 11 -7.07 -27.25 12.37
N LEU A 12 -6.39 -27.30 11.21
CA LEU A 12 -6.24 -26.15 10.31
C LEU A 12 -7.58 -25.71 9.70
N LEU A 13 -8.49 -26.64 9.39
CA LEU A 13 -9.84 -26.29 8.92
C LEU A 13 -10.64 -25.49 9.96
N ASN A 14 -10.54 -25.86 11.24
CA ASN A 14 -11.18 -25.09 12.30
C ASN A 14 -10.53 -23.71 12.45
N GLU A 15 -9.20 -23.65 12.49
CA GLU A 15 -8.45 -22.39 12.59
C GLU A 15 -8.71 -21.46 11.39
N ALA A 16 -8.95 -22.00 10.20
CA ALA A 16 -9.23 -21.23 8.99
C ALA A 16 -10.48 -20.33 9.09
N SER A 17 -11.41 -20.67 9.98
CA SER A 17 -12.60 -19.85 10.23
C SER A 17 -12.32 -18.68 11.18
N ASP A 18 -11.33 -18.82 12.06
CA ASP A 18 -11.03 -17.87 13.13
C ASP A 18 -9.88 -16.92 12.79
N ARG A 19 -8.98 -17.31 11.89
CA ARG A 19 -7.79 -16.51 11.52
C ARG A 19 -7.44 -16.62 10.04
N GLU A 20 -6.67 -15.65 9.56
CA GLU A 20 -6.04 -15.73 8.26
C GLU A 20 -5.02 -16.89 8.21
N MET A 21 -5.09 -17.67 7.13
CA MET A 21 -4.17 -18.77 6.87
C MET A 21 -2.92 -18.28 6.16
N THR A 22 -1.77 -18.81 6.56
CA THR A 22 -0.53 -18.57 5.83
C THR A 22 -0.52 -19.32 4.49
N PRO A 23 0.24 -18.86 3.47
CA PRO A 23 0.31 -19.55 2.17
C PRO A 23 0.79 -21.00 2.25
N ARG A 24 1.58 -21.33 3.27
CA ARG A 24 2.06 -22.70 3.51
C ARG A 24 0.96 -23.61 4.06
N GLU A 25 0.05 -23.06 4.85
CA GLU A 25 -1.07 -23.79 5.43
C GLU A 25 -2.15 -24.06 4.40
N SER A 26 -2.50 -23.06 3.58
CA SER A 26 -3.41 -23.26 2.45
C SER A 26 -2.88 -24.32 1.49
N ALA A 27 -1.61 -24.23 1.10
CA ALA A 27 -0.97 -25.23 0.24
C ALA A 27 -0.88 -26.63 0.90
N PHE A 28 -0.95 -26.74 2.22
CA PHE A 28 -1.06 -28.03 2.91
C PHE A 28 -2.49 -28.57 2.81
N LEU A 29 -3.51 -27.74 3.05
CA LEU A 29 -4.91 -28.14 2.92
C LEU A 29 -5.21 -28.65 1.50
N ASP A 30 -4.80 -27.91 0.47
CA ASP A 30 -5.06 -28.27 -0.93
C ASP A 30 -4.45 -29.64 -1.28
N ARG A 31 -3.16 -29.84 -0.97
CA ARG A 31 -2.50 -31.14 -1.19
C ARG A 31 -3.12 -32.27 -0.38
N HIS A 32 -3.63 -31.99 0.82
CA HIS A 32 -4.28 -33.02 1.64
C HIS A 32 -5.66 -33.40 1.07
N ARG A 33 -6.43 -32.44 0.55
CA ARG A 33 -7.70 -32.69 -0.14
C ARG A 33 -7.53 -33.58 -1.36
N GLU A 34 -6.44 -33.40 -2.11
CA GLU A 34 -6.12 -34.21 -3.28
C GLU A 34 -5.70 -35.65 -2.91
N SER A 35 -5.06 -35.84 -1.76
CA SER A 35 -4.46 -37.13 -1.36
C SER A 35 -5.30 -37.94 -0.38
N CYS A 36 -6.27 -37.35 0.31
CA CYS A 36 -7.04 -37.97 1.38
C CYS A 36 -8.55 -37.81 1.17
N GLU A 37 -9.12 -38.74 0.39
CA GLU A 37 -10.57 -38.81 0.11
C GLU A 37 -11.45 -38.72 1.38
N PRO A 38 -11.17 -39.45 2.49
CA PRO A 38 -12.03 -39.39 3.67
C PRO A 38 -12.09 -37.99 4.30
N CYS A 39 -10.96 -37.28 4.34
CA CYS A 39 -10.92 -35.93 4.89
C CYS A 39 -11.64 -34.92 3.99
N ARG A 40 -11.57 -35.10 2.66
CA ARG A 40 -12.31 -34.28 1.70
C ARG A 40 -13.82 -34.46 1.86
N MET A 41 -14.28 -35.72 1.96
CA MET A 41 -15.70 -36.02 2.19
C MET A 41 -16.21 -35.46 3.54
N GLU A 42 -15.41 -35.56 4.61
CA GLU A 42 -15.75 -34.96 5.92
C GLU A 42 -15.90 -33.42 5.81
N GLU A 43 -15.00 -32.75 5.09
CA GLU A 43 -15.06 -31.30 4.84
C GLU A 43 -16.28 -30.90 4.01
N GLU A 44 -16.58 -31.63 2.93
CA GLU A 44 -17.74 -31.39 2.07
C GLU A 44 -19.05 -31.55 2.85
N ALA A 45 -19.17 -32.61 3.66
CA ALA A 45 -20.34 -32.85 4.51
C ALA A 45 -20.50 -31.74 5.57
N ALA A 46 -19.41 -31.31 6.22
CA ALA A 46 -19.44 -30.20 7.16
C ALA A 46 -19.90 -28.91 6.47
N THR A 47 -19.36 -28.60 5.30
CA THR A 47 -19.73 -27.42 4.51
C THR A 47 -21.20 -27.46 4.08
N ALA A 48 -21.67 -28.62 3.63
CA ALA A 48 -23.07 -28.83 3.27
C ALA A 48 -23.99 -28.60 4.48
N SER A 49 -23.64 -29.13 5.66
CA SER A 49 -24.42 -28.92 6.89
C SER A 49 -24.49 -27.44 7.30
N LEU A 50 -23.38 -26.70 7.19
CA LEU A 50 -23.34 -25.27 7.47
C LEU A 50 -24.18 -24.48 6.47
N ASN A 51 -24.18 -24.86 5.19
CA ASN A 51 -25.02 -24.23 4.19
C ASN A 51 -26.51 -24.46 4.43
N LEU A 52 -26.90 -25.67 4.86
CA LEU A 52 -28.27 -25.96 5.28
C LEU A 52 -28.69 -25.12 6.50
N LEU A 53 -27.81 -24.99 7.49
CA LEU A 53 -28.07 -24.15 8.67
C LEU A 53 -28.20 -22.67 8.30
N ARG A 54 -27.36 -22.16 7.39
CA ARG A 54 -27.48 -20.78 6.86
C ARG A 54 -28.80 -20.57 6.13
N GLY A 55 -29.25 -21.54 5.33
CA GLY A 55 -30.53 -21.46 4.63
C GLY A 55 -31.74 -21.56 5.56
N ALA A 56 -31.63 -22.32 6.65
CA ALA A 56 -32.72 -22.49 7.63
C ALA A 56 -32.91 -21.28 8.55
N PHE A 57 -31.90 -20.42 8.71
CA PHE A 57 -31.91 -19.34 9.71
C PHE A 57 -32.47 -17.99 9.24
N PHE A 58 -32.80 -17.82 7.95
CA PHE A 58 -33.15 -16.50 7.43
C PHE A 58 -34.33 -16.52 6.45
N ASP A 59 -35.53 -16.55 7.03
CA ASP A 59 -36.67 -15.79 6.49
C ASP A 59 -36.84 -14.50 7.32
N ALA A 60 -35.70 -13.89 7.66
CA ALA A 60 -35.70 -12.56 8.27
C ALA A 60 -35.93 -11.57 7.13
N ASP A 61 -37.09 -10.92 7.10
CA ASP A 61 -37.38 -9.81 6.20
C ASP A 61 -36.29 -8.74 6.34
N VAL A 62 -35.25 -8.83 5.50
CA VAL A 62 -34.18 -7.86 5.47
C VAL A 62 -34.79 -6.57 4.94
N ALA A 63 -34.88 -5.55 5.80
CA ALA A 63 -35.39 -4.27 5.39
C ALA A 63 -34.64 -3.79 4.12
N PRO A 64 -35.33 -3.35 3.06
CA PRO A 64 -34.69 -3.03 1.77
C PRO A 64 -33.67 -1.86 1.85
N SER A 65 -33.64 -1.13 2.97
CA SER A 65 -32.66 -0.10 3.28
C SER A 65 -31.34 -0.65 3.84
N PHE A 66 -31.33 -1.85 4.41
CA PHE A 66 -30.15 -2.50 4.98
C PHE A 66 -29.17 -2.92 3.88
N ASP A 67 -29.66 -3.60 2.84
CA ASP A 67 -28.85 -4.06 1.72
C ASP A 67 -28.10 -2.91 1.04
N ARG A 68 -28.77 -1.79 0.77
CA ARG A 68 -28.13 -0.65 0.09
C ARG A 68 -26.96 -0.08 0.89
N ARG A 69 -27.07 -0.02 2.22
CA ARG A 69 -26.01 0.51 3.08
C ARG A 69 -24.86 -0.47 3.21
N VAL A 70 -25.14 -1.76 3.38
CA VAL A 70 -24.13 -2.81 3.53
C VAL A 70 -23.37 -3.01 2.21
N VAL A 71 -24.08 -3.13 1.09
CA VAL A 71 -23.48 -3.27 -0.25
C VAL A 71 -22.59 -2.06 -0.57
N ARG A 72 -23.06 -0.84 -0.31
CA ARG A 72 -22.24 0.36 -0.53
C ARG A 72 -20.98 0.35 0.34
N ARG A 73 -21.08 -0.07 1.59
CA ARG A 73 -19.94 -0.12 2.51
C ARG A 73 -18.91 -1.18 2.09
N ALA A 74 -19.38 -2.35 1.66
CA ALA A 74 -18.53 -3.42 1.14
C ALA A 74 -17.81 -2.98 -0.15
N GLN A 75 -18.53 -2.37 -1.09
CA GLN A 75 -17.94 -1.84 -2.32
C GLN A 75 -16.86 -0.78 -2.04
N VAL A 76 -17.13 0.15 -1.12
CA VAL A 76 -16.15 1.18 -0.73
C VAL A 76 -14.92 0.55 -0.08
N ALA A 77 -15.08 -0.50 0.73
CA ALA A 77 -13.95 -1.20 1.34
C ALA A 77 -13.05 -1.88 0.28
N ILE A 78 -13.64 -2.61 -0.67
CA ILE A 78 -12.93 -3.30 -1.76
C ILE A 78 -12.14 -2.30 -2.61
N VAL A 79 -12.77 -1.17 -2.97
CA VAL A 79 -12.12 -0.11 -3.75
C VAL A 79 -10.99 0.53 -2.95
N ARG A 80 -11.20 0.81 -1.65
CA ARG A 80 -10.17 1.41 -0.80
C ARG A 80 -8.95 0.51 -0.64
N ASP A 81 -9.15 -0.79 -0.46
CA ASP A 81 -8.05 -1.75 -0.32
C ASP A 81 -7.29 -1.91 -1.64
N SER A 82 -7.99 -1.87 -2.78
CA SER A 82 -7.37 -1.82 -4.11
C SER A 82 -6.52 -0.56 -4.29
N PHE A 83 -7.03 0.62 -3.92
CA PHE A 83 -6.28 1.87 -4.01
C PHE A 83 -5.06 1.90 -3.09
N ARG A 84 -5.14 1.29 -1.91
CA ARG A 84 -4.02 1.24 -0.95
C ARG A 84 -2.85 0.41 -1.49
N TYR A 85 -3.12 -0.64 -2.25
CA TYR A 85 -2.09 -1.43 -2.93
C TYR A 85 -1.41 -0.66 -4.08
N TRP A 86 -2.17 0.15 -4.82
CA TRP A 86 -1.64 0.91 -5.97
C TRP A 86 -1.02 2.26 -5.61
N SER A 87 -1.33 2.81 -4.43
CA SER A 87 -0.83 4.10 -3.92
C SER A 87 0.69 4.28 -4.07
N PRO A 88 1.55 3.32 -3.68
CA PRO A 88 3.00 3.47 -3.79
C PRO A 88 3.48 3.54 -5.25
N ALA A 89 2.87 2.75 -6.14
CA ALA A 89 3.22 2.72 -7.55
C ALA A 89 2.82 4.02 -8.26
N VAL A 90 1.66 4.59 -7.93
CA VAL A 90 1.19 5.87 -8.49
C VAL A 90 2.07 7.03 -8.01
N LEU A 91 2.44 7.05 -6.73
CA LEU A 91 3.39 8.03 -6.17
C LEU A 91 4.75 7.95 -6.87
N GLY A 92 5.28 6.74 -7.06
CA GLY A 92 6.54 6.53 -7.79
C GLY A 92 6.45 7.01 -9.25
N GLY A 93 5.37 6.66 -9.95
CA GLY A 93 5.13 7.09 -11.32
C GLY A 93 5.06 8.61 -11.47
N ALA A 94 4.39 9.30 -10.54
CA ALA A 94 4.30 10.76 -10.53
C ALA A 94 5.67 11.44 -10.36
N VAL A 95 6.54 10.91 -9.48
CA VAL A 95 7.90 11.43 -9.29
C VAL A 95 8.74 11.26 -10.56
N VAL A 96 8.71 10.07 -11.16
CA VAL A 96 9.46 9.80 -12.40
C VAL A 96 8.98 10.69 -13.54
N ALA A 97 7.66 10.83 -13.71
CA ALA A 97 7.08 11.73 -14.69
C ALA A 97 7.53 13.19 -14.48
N GLY A 98 7.57 13.66 -13.23
CA GLY A 98 8.07 15.00 -12.88
C GLY A 98 9.56 15.20 -13.22
N LEU A 99 10.39 14.20 -12.96
CA LEU A 99 11.82 14.24 -13.32
C LEU A 99 12.02 14.30 -14.84
N ILE A 100 11.27 13.50 -15.60
CA ILE A 100 11.30 13.54 -17.07
C ILE A 100 10.87 14.92 -17.57
N LEU A 101 9.78 15.47 -17.03
CA LEU A 101 9.29 16.79 -17.41
C LEU A 101 10.34 17.88 -17.12
N ALA A 102 10.98 17.83 -15.94
CA ALA A 102 12.04 18.76 -15.56
C ALA A 102 13.27 18.66 -16.48
N ALA A 103 13.66 17.44 -16.86
CA ALA A 103 14.75 17.22 -17.82
C ALA A 103 14.40 17.82 -19.19
N VAL A 104 13.19 17.57 -19.70
CA VAL A 104 12.72 18.15 -20.97
C VAL A 104 12.76 19.68 -20.92
N GLN A 105 12.28 20.29 -19.83
CA GLN A 105 12.33 21.74 -19.62
C GLN A 105 13.76 22.30 -19.57
N ALA A 106 14.72 21.54 -19.03
CA ALA A 106 16.13 21.95 -19.00
C ALA A 106 16.74 21.98 -20.41
N PHE A 107 16.40 21.02 -21.28
CA PHE A 107 16.89 20.96 -22.65
C PHE A 107 16.19 21.93 -23.61
N THR A 108 14.94 22.32 -23.32
CA THR A 108 14.16 23.22 -24.17
C THR A 108 14.27 24.70 -23.80
N ARG A 109 15.08 25.07 -22.78
CA ARG A 109 15.33 26.49 -22.50
C ARG A 109 15.98 27.13 -23.73
N PRO A 110 15.33 28.12 -24.39
CA PRO A 110 15.96 28.83 -25.49
C PRO A 110 17.19 29.56 -24.93
N ILE A 111 18.36 29.29 -25.51
CA ILE A 111 19.56 30.11 -25.31
C ILE A 111 19.16 31.51 -25.76
N ALA A 112 18.98 32.42 -24.80
CA ALA A 112 18.70 33.82 -25.11
C ALA A 112 19.89 34.38 -25.91
N PRO A 113 19.73 34.73 -27.20
CA PRO A 113 20.79 35.38 -27.95
C PRO A 113 20.79 36.86 -27.55
N GLY A 114 21.59 37.25 -26.56
CA GLY A 114 21.61 38.64 -26.13
C GLY A 114 22.32 38.96 -24.83
N SER A 115 23.61 38.59 -24.71
CA SER A 115 24.52 39.33 -23.83
C SER A 115 25.77 39.67 -24.61
N THR A 116 25.66 40.71 -25.45
CA THR A 116 26.82 41.43 -25.97
C THR A 116 27.60 42.02 -24.78
N PRO A 117 28.90 41.68 -24.59
CA PRO A 117 29.73 42.35 -23.61
C PRO A 117 30.00 43.77 -24.10
N GLY A 118 29.22 44.73 -23.61
CA GLY A 118 29.43 46.15 -23.83
C GLY A 118 30.71 46.60 -23.14
N LEU A 119 31.77 46.73 -23.93
CA LEU A 119 33.01 47.43 -23.59
C LEU A 119 32.70 48.94 -23.52
N ALA A 120 32.53 49.49 -22.31
CA ALA A 120 32.53 50.94 -22.10
C ALA A 120 33.13 51.29 -20.73
N THR A 121 34.43 51.63 -20.79
CA THR A 121 35.03 52.82 -20.18
C THR A 121 34.96 52.98 -18.65
N ARG A 122 36.10 52.68 -18.03
CA ARG A 122 36.56 53.15 -16.72
C ARG A 122 36.65 54.70 -16.71
N PRO A 123 36.32 55.40 -15.61
CA PRO A 123 37.40 56.08 -14.88
C PRO A 123 37.20 56.17 -13.34
N GLY A 124 38.34 56.33 -12.64
CA GLY A 124 38.50 56.89 -11.26
C GLY A 124 38.07 55.95 -10.11
N VAL A 125 38.95 55.41 -9.25
CA VAL A 125 39.77 56.09 -8.21
C VAL A 125 38.84 56.94 -7.33
N GLU A 126 38.47 56.55 -6.10
CA GLU A 126 39.32 56.30 -4.92
C GLU A 126 38.72 55.30 -3.90
N PRO A 127 39.54 54.80 -2.94
CA PRO A 127 39.22 53.72 -2.02
C PRO A 127 38.67 54.24 -0.68
N SER A 128 37.82 53.46 -0.01
CA SER A 128 37.65 53.60 1.44
C SER A 128 37.40 52.27 2.12
N LEU A 129 38.23 52.07 3.13
CA LEU A 129 38.37 50.91 4.01
C LEU A 129 37.19 50.83 4.99
N ALA A 130 36.62 49.64 5.13
CA ALA A 130 36.03 49.12 6.37
C ALA A 130 35.83 47.61 6.13
N PHE A 131 36.69 46.71 6.60
CA PHE A 131 36.87 46.37 8.01
C PHE A 131 35.52 46.30 8.73
N ASP A 132 34.85 45.14 8.64
CA ASP A 132 34.25 44.63 9.87
C ASP A 132 34.40 43.11 9.96
N THR A 133 35.19 42.76 10.97
CA THR A 133 35.50 41.42 11.41
C THR A 133 34.73 41.26 12.72
N ARG A 134 33.48 40.80 12.67
CA ARG A 134 32.74 40.36 13.86
C ARG A 134 31.89 39.15 13.51
N GLN A 135 32.38 37.98 13.90
CA GLN A 135 32.02 37.30 15.16
C GLN A 135 30.75 36.47 14.98
N LEU A 136 30.88 35.14 14.97
CA LEU A 136 30.88 34.30 16.19
C LEU A 136 29.61 34.54 17.01
N HIS A 137 28.70 33.58 16.98
CA HIS A 137 28.06 32.97 18.17
C HIS A 137 27.26 31.75 17.67
N LEU A 138 27.68 30.51 17.96
CA LEU A 138 27.44 29.78 19.21
C LEU A 138 25.96 29.74 19.60
N GLY A 139 25.38 28.53 19.60
CA GLY A 139 24.03 28.27 20.09
C GLY A 139 23.50 26.92 19.61
N SER A 140 23.99 25.78 20.12
CA SER A 140 23.61 25.22 21.42
C SER A 140 22.30 24.42 21.36
N THR A 141 22.43 23.09 21.52
CA THR A 141 21.59 22.20 22.38
C THR A 141 20.11 21.98 21.98
N ARG A 142 19.42 20.88 22.24
CA ARG A 142 19.59 19.65 23.04
C ARG A 142 18.39 18.73 22.67
N SER A 143 18.55 17.41 22.61
CA SER A 143 18.08 16.45 23.65
C SER A 143 16.58 16.55 23.96
N SER A 144 15.77 15.63 23.41
CA SER A 144 15.29 14.43 24.12
C SER A 144 14.27 14.72 25.22
N GLN A 145 13.00 14.48 24.90
CA GLN A 145 12.06 13.73 25.73
C GLN A 145 10.97 13.16 24.83
#